data_AF-A0A1F4VZD2-F1
#
_entry.id   AF-A0A1F4VZD2-F1
#
_cell.length_a   1.000
_cell.length_b   1.000
_cell.length_c   1.000
_cell.angle_alpha   90.00
_cell.angle_beta   90.00
_cell.angle_gamma   90.00
#
_symmetry.space_group_name_H-M   'P 1'
#
loop_
_entity.id
_entity.type
_entity.pdbx_description
1 polymer ?
#
loop_
_entity_poly.entity_id
_entity_poly.type
_entity_poly.pdbx_seq_one_letter_code
_entity_poly.pdbx_strand_id
1 'polypeptide(L)'
;MKNNNKLGLYLAGLAVVLSMVAGVTFAAFTDKAKVLGSNFSIGSADIRFLNDLPLGTDPTNLVDELPGPTFGNIGQTWSADYPIKVINNGTSGVNLASHAYYETANDPADLRSDINVEIFEWNDANGNGVLDTGEVGMSMGKKTIVKWKTEGMGLGQFNPGQLKALVLRFSTENLSSTKQGKTALFDFEFESAQL
;
A
#
# COMPACT_ATOMS: atom_id res chain seq x y z
N MET A 1 58.68 2.30 -65.30
CA MET A 1 58.10 1.53 -64.17
C MET A 1 56.63 1.92 -64.08
N LYS A 2 55.70 1.11 -64.57
CA LYS A 2 55.04 -0.07 -63.95
C LYS A 2 53.90 0.31 -62.98
N ASN A 3 52.69 -0.10 -63.37
CA ASN A 3 51.53 -0.52 -62.55
C ASN A 3 50.73 0.53 -61.78
N ASN A 4 49.44 0.39 -61.47
CA ASN A 4 48.26 -0.36 -61.96
C ASN A 4 47.16 -0.15 -60.87
N ASN A 5 45.88 -0.36 -61.24
CA ASN A 5 44.72 -0.75 -60.39
C ASN A 5 43.87 0.38 -59.79
N LYS A 6 42.62 0.57 -60.26
CA LYS A 6 41.34 -0.15 -59.96
C LYS A 6 40.85 0.13 -58.53
N LEU A 7 39.76 0.89 -58.37
CA LEU A 7 38.35 0.46 -58.37
C LEU A 7 37.97 -0.44 -57.18
N GLY A 8 37.19 0.14 -56.26
CA GLY A 8 36.13 -0.55 -55.50
C GLY A 8 36.48 -1.12 -54.13
N LEU A 9 35.78 -0.64 -53.09
CA LEU A 9 34.99 -1.52 -52.23
C LEU A 9 33.90 -0.73 -51.48
N TYR A 10 32.65 -1.15 -51.72
CA TYR A 10 31.49 -0.90 -50.88
C TYR A 10 31.69 -1.56 -49.50
N LEU A 11 31.13 -1.00 -48.42
CA LEU A 11 30.14 -1.65 -47.55
C LEU A 11 29.80 -0.83 -46.30
N ALA A 12 28.51 -0.53 -46.19
CA ALA A 12 27.67 -0.50 -44.99
C ALA A 12 28.33 -0.35 -43.61
N GLY A 13 27.98 0.73 -42.92
CA GLY A 13 28.18 0.89 -41.48
C GLY A 13 27.00 1.64 -40.87
N LEU A 14 25.90 0.91 -40.71
CA LEU A 14 24.74 1.15 -39.85
C LEU A 14 24.91 2.31 -38.84
N ALA A 15 24.28 3.46 -39.10
CA ALA A 15 24.13 4.49 -38.07
C ALA A 15 23.13 3.96 -37.02
N VAL A 16 23.66 3.38 -35.95
CA VAL A 16 22.89 2.99 -34.77
C VAL A 16 22.35 4.27 -34.14
N VAL A 17 21.07 4.56 -34.36
CA VAL A 17 20.33 5.50 -33.53
C VAL A 17 20.15 4.81 -32.18
N LEU A 18 21.06 5.11 -31.24
CA LEU A 18 20.86 4.89 -29.81
C LEU A 18 19.72 5.82 -29.37
N SER A 19 18.47 5.39 -29.56
CA SER A 19 17.36 5.97 -28.82
C SER A 19 17.53 5.55 -27.37
N MET A 20 18.05 6.46 -26.55
CA MET A 20 17.95 6.40 -25.11
C MET A 20 16.47 6.25 -24.77
N VAL A 21 16.04 5.02 -24.46
CA VAL A 21 14.80 4.81 -23.74
C VAL A 21 15.02 5.47 -22.39
N ALA A 22 14.46 6.68 -22.24
CA ALA A 22 14.41 7.38 -20.98
C ALA A 22 13.73 6.45 -19.98
N GLY A 23 14.55 5.81 -19.15
CA GLY A 23 14.09 5.12 -17.96
C GLY A 23 13.47 6.16 -17.05
N VAL A 24 12.15 6.29 -17.11
CA VAL A 24 11.40 6.86 -15.99
C VAL A 24 11.30 5.78 -14.92
N THR A 25 12.44 5.43 -14.32
CA THR A 25 12.41 4.87 -12.98
C THR A 25 12.00 6.03 -12.08
N PHE A 26 10.70 6.15 -11.80
CA PHE A 26 10.30 6.85 -10.59
C PHE A 26 10.97 6.09 -9.46
N ALA A 27 12.04 6.66 -8.92
CA ALA A 27 12.49 6.30 -7.60
C ALA A 27 11.30 6.60 -6.67
N ALA A 28 10.53 5.57 -6.33
CA ALA A 28 9.68 5.62 -5.17
C ALA A 28 10.63 5.72 -3.99
N PHE A 29 10.93 6.95 -3.58
CA PHE A 29 11.50 7.19 -2.28
C PHE A 29 10.46 6.69 -1.27
N THR A 30 10.61 5.43 -0.83
CA THR A 30 10.02 4.93 0.41
C THR A 30 10.75 5.64 1.55
N ASP A 31 10.46 6.93 1.70
CA ASP A 31 10.62 7.60 2.97
C ASP A 31 9.25 7.55 3.62
N LYS A 32 8.95 6.46 4.34
CA LYS A 32 7.82 6.43 5.28
C LYS A 32 8.19 7.26 6.52
N ALA A 33 8.63 8.51 6.31
CA ALA A 33 8.67 9.49 7.36
C ALA A 33 7.27 9.61 7.93
N LYS A 34 7.15 9.70 9.25
CA LYS A 34 5.90 10.00 9.96
C LYS A 34 5.34 11.33 9.44
N VAL A 35 4.52 11.28 8.39
CA VAL A 35 3.76 12.44 7.95
C VAL A 35 2.64 12.62 8.95
N LEU A 36 2.70 13.71 9.72
CA LEU A 36 1.65 14.08 10.67
C LEU A 36 0.29 14.07 9.94
N GLY A 37 -0.61 13.15 10.33
CA GLY A 37 -2.01 13.11 9.88
C GLY A 37 -2.44 11.91 9.03
N SER A 38 -1.61 10.89 8.83
CA SER A 38 -2.10 9.59 8.35
C SER A 38 -1.46 8.44 9.09
N ASN A 39 -2.25 7.76 9.90
CA ASN A 39 -1.83 6.68 10.78
C ASN A 39 -2.74 5.45 10.67
N PHE A 40 -2.16 4.27 10.86
CA PHE A 40 -2.91 3.10 11.32
C PHE A 40 -2.80 3.05 12.84
N SER A 41 -3.93 3.01 13.54
CA SER A 41 -3.98 2.97 15.00
C SER A 41 -4.78 1.77 15.50
N ILE A 42 -4.50 1.41 16.74
CA ILE A 42 -5.26 0.43 17.49
C ILE A 42 -6.21 1.13 18.46
N GLY A 43 -7.50 0.79 18.39
CA GLY A 43 -8.54 1.23 19.31
C GLY A 43 -8.77 0.30 20.52
N SER A 44 -8.08 -0.85 20.59
CA SER A 44 -8.28 -1.86 21.64
C SER A 44 -6.96 -2.41 22.19
N ALA A 45 -6.87 -2.55 23.52
CA ALA A 45 -5.68 -3.07 24.20
C ALA A 45 -5.37 -4.55 23.85
N ASP A 46 -6.35 -5.29 23.31
CA ASP A 46 -6.22 -6.71 23.00
C ASP A 46 -5.49 -6.96 21.66
N ILE A 47 -5.27 -5.93 20.84
CA ILE A 47 -4.63 -6.08 19.53
C ILE A 47 -3.41 -5.16 19.40
N ARG A 48 -2.46 -5.54 18.55
CA ARG A 48 -1.22 -4.79 18.30
C ARG A 48 -0.82 -4.93 16.84
N PHE A 49 -0.06 -3.97 16.31
CA PHE A 49 0.64 -4.13 15.05
C PHE A 49 2.06 -4.67 15.25
N LEU A 50 2.61 -5.33 14.23
CA LEU A 50 4.05 -5.52 14.13
C LEU A 50 4.68 -4.24 13.53
N ASN A 51 5.69 -3.72 14.21
CA ASN A 51 6.48 -2.58 13.74
C ASN A 51 7.37 -2.97 12.56
N ASP A 52 8.03 -4.12 12.67
CA ASP A 52 8.87 -4.72 11.65
C ASP A 52 8.25 -6.06 11.21
N LEU A 53 7.77 -6.12 9.96
CA LEU A 53 6.99 -7.23 9.42
C LEU A 53 7.73 -8.60 9.45
N PRO A 54 9.05 -8.68 9.20
CA PRO A 54 9.81 -9.92 9.34
C PRO A 54 10.18 -10.34 10.79
N LEU A 55 10.24 -9.44 11.78
CA LEU A 55 10.76 -9.78 13.12
C LEU A 55 9.83 -10.63 14.01
N GLY A 56 8.67 -11.03 13.50
CA GLY A 56 7.72 -11.86 14.25
C GLY A 56 7.06 -11.13 15.42
N THR A 57 6.59 -11.87 16.42
CA THR A 57 5.68 -11.37 17.47
C THR A 57 6.37 -11.08 18.81
N ASP A 58 7.67 -10.78 18.79
CA ASP A 58 8.38 -10.37 20.00
C ASP A 58 7.72 -9.11 20.60
N PRO A 59 7.50 -9.01 21.93
CA PRO A 59 6.86 -7.85 22.54
C PRO A 59 7.51 -6.50 22.19
N THR A 60 8.82 -6.48 21.92
CA THR A 60 9.55 -5.27 21.51
C THR A 60 9.22 -4.82 20.08
N ASN A 61 8.67 -5.71 19.26
CA ASN A 61 8.21 -5.45 17.90
C ASN A 61 6.73 -5.05 17.83
N LEU A 62 6.03 -4.96 18.95
CA LEU A 62 4.59 -4.68 18.98
C LEU A 62 4.32 -3.20 19.25
N VAL A 63 3.55 -2.56 18.38
CA VAL A 63 3.19 -1.14 18.48
C VAL A 63 1.69 -0.92 18.35
N ASP A 64 1.21 0.18 18.92
CA ASP A 64 -0.21 0.58 18.86
C ASP A 64 -0.52 1.46 17.63
N GLU A 65 0.52 1.99 16.96
CA GLU A 65 0.38 2.89 15.82
C GLU A 65 1.47 2.60 14.79
N LEU A 66 1.11 2.63 13.51
CA LEU A 66 2.02 2.60 12.37
C LEU A 66 1.80 3.82 11.48
N PRO A 67 2.84 4.30 10.76
CA PRO A 67 2.65 5.27 9.69
C PRO A 67 1.65 4.76 8.65
N GLY A 68 0.66 5.59 8.33
CA GLY A 68 -0.38 5.34 7.36
C GLY A 68 -0.01 5.76 5.93
N PRO A 69 -0.94 5.58 4.98
CA PRO A 69 -0.78 5.94 3.58
C PRO A 69 -0.82 7.45 3.33
N THR A 70 0.14 7.97 2.58
CA THR A 70 0.07 9.33 2.06
C THR A 70 -0.58 9.32 0.67
N PHE A 71 -1.72 9.98 0.52
CA PHE A 71 -2.36 10.15 -0.78
C PHE A 71 -1.81 11.42 -1.43
N GLY A 72 -0.82 11.26 -2.30
CA GLY A 72 -0.26 12.37 -3.08
C GLY A 72 0.01 11.94 -4.51
N ASN A 73 -0.10 12.89 -5.44
CA ASN A 73 0.10 12.65 -6.87
C ASN A 73 -0.77 11.52 -7.44
N ILE A 74 -1.98 11.32 -6.91
CA ILE A 74 -2.87 10.26 -7.38
C ILE A 74 -3.37 10.58 -8.80
N GLY A 75 -3.29 9.58 -9.67
CA GLY A 75 -3.70 9.66 -11.08
C GLY A 75 -5.13 9.15 -11.32
N GLN A 76 -5.54 9.15 -12.59
CA GLN A 76 -6.85 8.63 -13.01
C GLN A 76 -7.06 7.18 -12.55
N THR A 77 -6.08 6.35 -12.87
CA THR A 77 -5.92 4.97 -12.39
C THR A 77 -4.68 4.93 -11.51
N TRP A 78 -4.88 4.74 -10.22
CA TRP A 78 -3.78 4.65 -9.26
C TRP A 78 -4.07 3.51 -8.30
N SER A 79 -3.02 2.83 -7.84
CA SER A 79 -3.12 1.81 -6.80
C SER A 79 -1.86 1.83 -5.94
N ALA A 80 -2.03 1.62 -4.64
CA ALA A 80 -0.93 1.46 -3.70
C ALA A 80 -1.31 0.45 -2.61
N ASP A 81 -0.36 -0.44 -2.31
CA ASP A 81 -0.54 -1.53 -1.35
C ASP A 81 0.21 -1.23 -0.05
N TYR A 82 -0.48 -1.45 1.07
CA TYR A 82 0.05 -1.24 2.41
C TYR A 82 -0.06 -2.55 3.19
N PRO A 83 1.02 -3.36 3.19
CA PRO A 83 1.06 -4.57 4.00
C PRO A 83 1.18 -4.20 5.48
N ILE A 84 0.37 -4.86 6.31
CA ILE A 84 0.40 -4.75 7.77
C ILE A 84 0.23 -6.15 8.39
N LYS A 85 0.68 -6.30 9.63
CA LYS A 85 0.43 -7.51 10.43
C LYS A 85 -0.17 -7.11 11.77
N VAL A 86 -1.32 -7.70 12.09
CA VAL A 86 -2.09 -7.45 13.32
C VAL A 86 -2.10 -8.71 14.16
N ILE A 87 -1.77 -8.61 15.44
CA ILE A 87 -1.82 -9.73 16.39
C ILE A 87 -2.90 -9.46 17.45
N ASN A 88 -3.63 -10.51 17.83
CA ASN A 88 -4.36 -10.51 19.09
C ASN A 88 -3.40 -10.83 20.24
N ASN A 89 -3.02 -9.80 20.98
CA ASN A 89 -2.14 -9.84 22.15
C ASN A 89 -2.91 -10.06 23.47
N GLY A 90 -4.24 -10.16 23.40
CA GLY A 90 -5.11 -10.47 24.54
C GLY A 90 -5.15 -11.96 24.86
N THR A 91 -5.93 -12.30 25.90
CA THR A 91 -6.12 -13.68 26.38
C THR A 91 -7.38 -14.36 25.84
N SER A 92 -8.22 -13.62 25.12
CA SER A 92 -9.53 -14.06 24.61
C SER A 92 -9.64 -13.87 23.10
N GLY A 93 -10.51 -14.64 22.46
CA GLY A 93 -10.83 -14.42 21.05
C GLY A 93 -11.57 -13.09 20.86
N VAL A 94 -11.27 -12.40 19.77
CA VAL A 94 -11.89 -11.10 19.44
C VAL A 94 -12.39 -11.08 18.00
N ASN A 95 -13.41 -10.29 17.71
CA ASN A 95 -13.75 -9.89 16.35
C ASN A 95 -13.01 -8.61 16.03
N LEU A 96 -12.26 -8.61 14.92
CA LEU A 96 -11.55 -7.43 14.45
C LEU A 96 -12.43 -6.68 13.45
N ALA A 97 -12.50 -5.36 13.62
CA ALA A 97 -13.07 -4.44 12.65
C ALA A 97 -12.11 -3.27 12.42
N SER A 98 -12.34 -2.51 11.36
CA SER A 98 -11.60 -1.28 11.10
C SER A 98 -12.48 -0.17 10.55
N HIS A 99 -12.09 1.07 10.83
CA HIS A 99 -12.75 2.29 10.39
C HIS A 99 -11.73 3.28 9.81
N ALA A 100 -12.18 4.11 8.86
CA ALA A 100 -11.41 5.27 8.42
C ALA A 100 -11.87 6.52 9.15
N TYR A 101 -10.94 7.42 9.44
CA TYR A 101 -11.19 8.74 9.99
C TYR A 101 -10.59 9.80 9.09
N TYR A 102 -11.33 10.90 8.95
CA TYR A 102 -10.92 12.03 8.16
C TYR A 102 -11.69 13.27 8.56
N GLU A 103 -11.03 14.42 8.41
CA GLU A 103 -11.64 15.73 8.49
C GLU A 103 -11.77 16.32 7.08
N THR A 104 -12.87 17.01 6.82
CA THR A 104 -13.11 17.62 5.49
C THR A 104 -12.03 18.66 5.13
N ALA A 105 -11.44 19.32 6.14
CA ALA A 105 -10.33 20.25 5.97
C ALA A 105 -9.05 19.57 5.43
N ASN A 106 -8.86 18.28 5.73
CA ASN A 106 -7.70 17.49 5.31
C ASN A 106 -7.91 16.81 3.93
N ASP A 107 -9.10 16.97 3.35
CA ASP A 107 -9.47 16.46 2.03
C ASP A 107 -10.34 17.49 1.27
N PRO A 108 -9.76 18.64 0.88
CA PRO A 108 -10.49 19.72 0.22
C PRO A 108 -10.95 19.35 -1.20
N ALA A 109 -10.36 18.32 -1.81
CA ALA A 109 -10.72 17.84 -3.14
C ALA A 109 -11.75 16.70 -3.12
N ASP A 110 -12.24 16.30 -1.94
CA ASP A 110 -13.20 15.20 -1.75
C ASP A 110 -12.70 13.89 -2.39
N LEU A 111 -11.43 13.56 -2.19
CA LEU A 111 -10.81 12.33 -2.67
C LEU A 111 -11.35 11.08 -1.96
N ARG A 112 -11.86 11.24 -0.73
CA ARG A 112 -12.47 10.16 0.06
C ARG A 112 -13.62 9.42 -0.64
N SER A 113 -14.29 10.11 -1.57
CA SER A 113 -15.42 9.57 -2.34
C SER A 113 -14.96 8.75 -3.55
N ASP A 114 -13.74 8.98 -4.04
CA ASP A 114 -13.19 8.37 -5.25
C ASP A 114 -12.13 7.30 -4.96
N ILE A 115 -11.47 7.39 -3.80
CA ILE A 115 -10.51 6.39 -3.35
C ILE A 115 -11.25 5.20 -2.75
N ASN A 116 -11.04 4.04 -3.36
CA ASN A 116 -11.45 2.76 -2.81
C ASN A 116 -10.32 2.17 -1.97
N VAL A 117 -10.69 1.53 -0.87
CA VAL A 117 -9.87 0.56 -0.16
C VAL A 117 -10.42 -0.83 -0.45
N GLU A 118 -9.53 -1.78 -0.66
CA GLU A 118 -9.83 -3.21 -0.64
C GLU A 118 -8.82 -3.90 0.27
N ILE A 119 -9.31 -4.70 1.22
CA ILE A 119 -8.45 -5.43 2.16
C ILE A 119 -8.34 -6.87 1.70
N PHE A 120 -7.12 -7.36 1.59
CA PHE A 120 -6.82 -8.75 1.25
C PHE A 120 -6.13 -9.45 2.43
N GLU A 121 -6.36 -10.75 2.55
CA GLU A 121 -5.45 -11.61 3.30
C GLU A 121 -4.08 -11.60 2.62
N TRP A 122 -3.01 -11.60 3.41
CA TRP A 122 -1.65 -11.70 2.91
C TRP A 122 -1.03 -13.01 3.39
N ASN A 123 -0.62 -13.85 2.45
CA ASN A 123 0.10 -15.08 2.72
C ASN A 123 1.59 -14.85 2.48
N ASP A 124 2.27 -14.25 3.46
CA ASP A 124 3.73 -14.07 3.49
C ASP A 124 4.41 -15.44 3.56
N ALA A 125 4.63 -16.06 2.40
CA ALA A 125 4.94 -17.47 2.28
C ALA A 125 6.40 -17.77 2.64
N ASN A 126 7.27 -16.79 2.44
CA ASN A 126 8.69 -16.88 2.74
C ASN A 126 9.08 -16.19 4.06
N GLY A 127 8.15 -15.46 4.70
CA GLY A 127 8.35 -14.81 5.99
C GLY A 127 9.27 -13.59 5.94
N ASN A 128 9.51 -13.02 4.76
CA ASN A 128 10.41 -11.88 4.60
C ASN A 128 9.74 -10.52 4.92
N GLY A 129 8.41 -10.53 5.14
CA GLY A 129 7.63 -9.33 5.40
C GLY A 129 7.55 -8.36 4.23
N VAL A 130 7.76 -8.84 3.02
CA VAL A 130 7.62 -8.12 1.74
C VAL A 130 6.46 -8.75 0.98
N LEU A 131 5.59 -7.93 0.40
CA LEU A 131 4.50 -8.44 -0.42
C LEU A 131 5.02 -8.93 -1.78
N ASP A 132 5.16 -10.24 -1.94
CA ASP A 132 5.62 -10.85 -3.19
C ASP A 132 4.47 -11.22 -4.15
N THR A 133 4.82 -11.48 -5.42
CA THR A 133 3.83 -11.87 -6.43
C THR A 133 3.20 -13.22 -6.07
N GLY A 134 1.87 -13.26 -6.00
CA GLY A 134 1.12 -14.45 -5.65
C GLY A 134 0.81 -14.60 -4.15
N GLU A 135 1.24 -13.64 -3.32
CA GLU A 135 0.96 -13.67 -1.87
C GLU A 135 -0.32 -12.94 -1.46
N VAL A 136 -0.92 -12.18 -2.38
CA VAL A 136 -2.25 -11.59 -2.17
C VAL A 136 -3.30 -12.69 -2.20
N GLY A 137 -3.97 -12.87 -1.07
CA GLY A 137 -5.03 -13.85 -0.87
C GLY A 137 -6.42 -13.32 -1.19
N MET A 138 -7.40 -13.79 -0.43
CA MET A 138 -8.81 -13.46 -0.64
C MET A 138 -9.12 -12.01 -0.26
N SER A 139 -9.96 -11.36 -1.05
CA SER A 139 -10.53 -10.06 -0.71
C SER A 139 -11.53 -10.21 0.44
N MET A 140 -11.38 -9.39 1.46
CA MET A 140 -12.24 -9.28 2.63
C MET A 140 -13.33 -8.22 2.43
N GLY A 141 -13.23 -7.42 1.36
CA GLY A 141 -14.21 -6.38 1.03
C GLY A 141 -13.57 -5.14 0.43
N LYS A 142 -14.35 -4.45 -0.41
CA LYS A 142 -13.99 -3.19 -1.06
C LYS A 142 -14.99 -2.10 -0.72
N LYS A 143 -14.51 -0.92 -0.29
CA LYS A 143 -15.32 0.24 0.07
C LYS A 143 -14.62 1.53 -0.34
N THR A 144 -15.36 2.62 -0.51
CA THR A 144 -14.74 3.96 -0.53
C THR A 144 -14.33 4.37 0.88
N ILE A 145 -13.44 5.36 1.01
CA ILE A 145 -13.06 5.89 2.34
C ILE A 145 -14.29 6.42 3.10
N VAL A 146 -15.24 7.05 2.40
CA VAL A 146 -16.52 7.47 2.99
C VAL A 146 -17.25 6.29 3.62
N LYS A 147 -17.45 5.20 2.87
CA LYS A 147 -18.14 4.01 3.37
C LYS A 147 -17.37 3.30 4.47
N TRP A 148 -16.04 3.30 4.40
CA TRP A 148 -15.21 2.74 5.47
C TRP A 148 -15.39 3.49 6.78
N LYS A 149 -15.49 4.83 6.76
CA LYS A 149 -15.81 5.63 7.94
C LYS A 149 -17.19 5.32 8.51
N THR A 150 -18.22 5.21 7.66
CA THR A 150 -19.62 5.12 8.13
C THR A 150 -20.08 3.70 8.45
N GLU A 151 -19.49 2.69 7.81
CA GLU A 151 -19.94 1.30 7.90
C GLU A 151 -18.87 0.35 8.47
N GLY A 152 -17.62 0.80 8.56
CA GLY A 152 -16.49 -0.05 8.93
C GLY A 152 -16.20 -1.18 7.92
N MET A 153 -15.21 -1.99 8.25
CA MET A 153 -14.93 -3.27 7.60
C MET A 153 -14.67 -4.35 8.65
N GLY A 154 -15.43 -5.44 8.59
CA GLY A 154 -15.19 -6.61 9.44
C GLY A 154 -14.04 -7.46 8.90
N LEU A 155 -13.08 -7.77 9.77
CA LEU A 155 -11.86 -8.53 9.44
C LEU A 155 -11.88 -9.94 10.06
N GLY A 156 -13.05 -10.34 10.56
CA GLY A 156 -13.33 -11.65 11.13
C GLY A 156 -12.73 -11.87 12.52
N GLN A 157 -12.81 -13.11 12.98
CA GLN A 157 -12.36 -13.52 14.30
C GLN A 157 -10.82 -13.69 14.36
N PHE A 158 -10.26 -13.33 15.51
CA PHE A 158 -8.86 -13.45 15.90
C PHE A 158 -8.78 -14.19 17.23
N ASN A 159 -8.22 -15.40 17.23
CA ASN A 159 -7.96 -16.14 18.46
C ASN A 159 -6.78 -15.54 19.23
N PRO A 160 -6.64 -15.81 20.54
CA PRO A 160 -5.48 -15.36 21.32
C PRO A 160 -4.15 -15.76 20.67
N GLY A 161 -3.21 -14.81 20.56
CA GLY A 161 -1.90 -15.01 19.93
C GLY A 161 -1.94 -15.16 18.40
N GLN A 162 -3.10 -15.08 17.76
CA GLN A 162 -3.21 -15.19 16.31
C GLN A 162 -2.69 -13.92 15.65
N LEU A 163 -1.76 -14.10 14.71
CA LEU A 163 -1.28 -13.09 13.78
C LEU A 163 -2.09 -13.18 12.48
N LYS A 164 -2.61 -12.06 11.98
CA LYS A 164 -3.09 -11.94 10.61
C LYS A 164 -2.27 -10.91 9.85
N ALA A 165 -1.85 -11.30 8.66
CA ALA A 165 -1.20 -10.44 7.70
C ALA A 165 -2.25 -9.97 6.69
N LEU A 166 -2.26 -8.66 6.42
CA LEU A 166 -3.26 -7.99 5.59
C LEU A 166 -2.57 -7.09 4.57
N VAL A 167 -3.15 -6.98 3.37
CA VAL A 167 -2.81 -5.93 2.41
C VAL A 167 -3.97 -4.97 2.30
N LEU A 168 -3.74 -3.70 2.62
CA LEU A 168 -4.68 -2.63 2.35
C LEU A 168 -4.32 -2.02 0.99
N ARG A 169 -5.12 -2.32 -0.02
CA ARG A 169 -4.96 -1.74 -1.36
C ARG A 169 -5.85 -0.52 -1.50
N PHE A 170 -5.23 0.64 -1.66
CA PHE A 170 -5.95 1.86 -2.02
C PHE A 170 -5.89 2.05 -3.52
N SER A 171 -7.00 2.45 -4.14
CA SER A 171 -7.04 2.64 -5.59
C SER A 171 -8.07 3.66 -6.07
N THR A 172 -7.81 4.21 -7.26
CA THR A 172 -8.76 4.98 -8.07
C THR A 172 -8.92 4.28 -9.42
N GLU A 173 -10.13 4.34 -9.98
CA GLU A 173 -10.40 3.75 -11.30
C GLU A 173 -10.61 4.83 -12.37
N ASN A 174 -11.34 5.89 -12.03
CA ASN A 174 -11.72 6.96 -12.95
C ASN A 174 -11.66 8.34 -12.28
N LEU A 175 -10.53 8.65 -11.62
CA LEU A 175 -10.40 9.93 -10.93
C LEU A 175 -10.44 11.09 -11.95
N SER A 176 -11.31 12.07 -11.70
CA SER A 176 -11.47 13.23 -12.57
C SER A 176 -10.18 14.05 -12.65
N SER A 177 -9.93 14.67 -13.81
CA SER A 177 -8.72 15.47 -14.05
C SER A 177 -8.56 16.65 -13.08
N THR A 178 -9.65 17.16 -12.50
CA THR A 178 -9.62 18.23 -11.50
C THR A 178 -9.14 17.76 -10.12
N LYS A 179 -9.29 16.46 -9.82
CA LYS A 179 -8.88 15.83 -8.56
C LYS A 179 -7.51 15.13 -8.65
N GLN A 180 -7.04 14.82 -9.86
CA GLN A 180 -5.70 14.26 -10.06
C GLN A 180 -4.60 15.19 -9.52
N GLY A 181 -3.57 14.61 -8.93
CA GLY A 181 -2.46 15.35 -8.31
C GLY A 181 -2.78 15.99 -6.95
N LYS A 182 -4.04 15.93 -6.49
CA LYS A 182 -4.43 16.44 -5.17
C LYS A 182 -3.98 15.49 -4.06
N THR A 183 -3.96 16.02 -2.85
CA THR A 183 -3.56 15.29 -1.65
C THR A 183 -4.71 15.19 -0.66
N ALA A 184 -4.73 14.11 0.10
CA ALA A 184 -5.61 13.94 1.25
C ALA A 184 -4.88 13.20 2.37
N LEU A 185 -5.33 13.42 3.59
CA LEU A 185 -4.84 12.76 4.80
C LEU A 185 -6.01 12.04 5.48
N PHE A 186 -5.84 10.74 5.69
CA PHE A 186 -6.82 9.87 6.34
C PHE A 186 -6.12 9.03 7.41
N ASP A 187 -6.78 8.89 8.54
CA ASP A 187 -6.38 7.96 9.59
C ASP A 187 -7.24 6.71 9.53
N PHE A 188 -6.75 5.63 10.11
CA PHE A 188 -7.39 4.32 10.05
C PHE A 188 -7.24 3.64 11.40
N GLU A 189 -8.35 3.23 11.98
CA GLU A 189 -8.36 2.57 13.28
C GLU A 189 -8.76 1.12 13.11
N PHE A 190 -8.07 0.25 13.82
CA PHE A 190 -8.40 -1.15 13.99
C PHE A 190 -8.87 -1.35 15.41
N GLU A 191 -10.06 -1.90 15.56
CA GLU A 191 -10.70 -2.11 16.85
C GLU A 191 -11.11 -3.56 17.01
N SER A 192 -11.21 -4.00 18.26
CA SER A 192 -11.65 -5.35 18.56
C SER A 192 -12.78 -5.35 19.57
N ALA A 193 -13.71 -6.28 19.40
CA ALA A 193 -14.74 -6.60 20.36
C ALA A 193 -14.54 -8.03 20.84
N GLN A 194 -14.51 -8.23 22.17
CA GLN A 194 -14.44 -9.57 22.76
C GLN A 194 -15.65 -10.41 22.33
N LEU A 195 -15.40 -11.70 22.11
CA LEU A 195 -16.42 -12.69 21.80
C LEU A 195 -17.21 -13.14 23.01
#